data_AF-A0A6V8L8T0-F1
#
_entry.id   AF-A0A6V8L8T0-F1
#
_cell.length_a   1.000
_cell.length_b   1.000
_cell.length_c   1.000
_cell.angle_alpha   90.00
_cell.angle_beta   90.00
_cell.angle_gamma   90.00
#
_symmetry.space_group_name_H-M   'P 1'
#
loop_
_entity.id
_entity.type
_entity.pdbx_description
1 polymer ?
#
loop_
_entity_poly.entity_id
_entity_poly.type
_entity_poly.pdbx_seq_one_letter_code
_entity_poly.pdbx_strand_id
1 'polypeptide(L)' 'MRVLVIDNYDSFVFNLVQYLGQLGVECDVRRNDEIDLAAVGRSGAAGVLLSPDLVRRSARASA' A
#
# COMPACT_ATOMS: atom_id res chain seq x y z
N MET A 1 16.03 -3.82 4.51
CA MET A 1 15.27 -3.45 3.29
C MET A 1 13.94 -2.86 3.75
N ARG A 2 13.51 -1.74 3.17
CA ARG A 2 12.28 -1.05 3.58
C ARG A 2 11.21 -1.11 2.49
N VAL A 3 9.97 -1.42 2.84
CA VAL A 3 8.81 -1.42 1.94
C VAL A 3 7.82 -0.35 2.39
N LEU A 4 7.32 0.44 1.43
CA LEU A 4 6.20 1.35 1.67
C LEU A 4 4.91 0.57 1.44
N VAL A 5 4.05 0.52 2.45
CA VAL A 5 2.73 -0.12 2.38
C VAL A 5 1.68 0.97 2.27
N ILE A 6 0.92 0.97 1.18
CA ILE A 6 -0.23 1.86 1.01
C ILE A 6 -1.48 1.11 1.46
N ASP A 7 -2.08 1.61 2.53
CA ASP A 7 -3.29 1.06 3.13
C ASP A 7 -4.53 1.76 2.54
N ASN A 8 -5.36 1.00 1.84
CA ASN A 8 -6.63 1.45 1.26
C ASN A 8 -7.82 1.25 2.21
N TYR A 9 -7.60 1.32 3.52
CA TYR A 9 -8.60 0.96 4.53
C TYR A 9 -8.95 -0.53 4.53
N ASP A 10 -7.93 -1.35 4.31
CA ASP A 10 -8.06 -2.81 4.32
C ASP A 10 -7.92 -3.39 5.73
N SER A 11 -8.87 -4.24 6.08
CA SER A 11 -8.82 -5.04 7.30
C SER A 11 -7.63 -6.03 7.34
N PHE A 12 -7.04 -6.40 6.21
CA PHE A 12 -5.93 -7.36 6.14
C PHE A 12 -4.53 -6.73 6.11
N VAL A 13 -4.40 -5.40 6.12
CA VAL A 13 -3.10 -4.73 5.95
C VAL A 13 -2.07 -5.17 7.00
N PHE A 14 -2.50 -5.35 8.26
CA PHE A 14 -1.60 -5.75 9.34
C PHE A 14 -1.11 -7.20 9.23
N ASN A 15 -1.87 -8.08 8.56
CA ASN A 15 -1.41 -9.44 8.30
C ASN A 15 -0.23 -9.41 7.33
N LEU A 16 -0.30 -8.58 6.28
CA LEU A 16 0.78 -8.42 5.30
C LEU A 16 2.03 -7.81 5.96
N VAL A 17 1.85 -6.77 6.78
CA VAL A 17 2.95 -6.15 7.55
C VAL A 17 3.61 -7.17 8.48
N GLN A 18 2.84 -8.01 9.16
CA GLN A 18 3.38 -9.06 10.03
C GLN A 18 4.21 -10.08 9.24
N TYR A 19 3.74 -10.56 8.08
CA TYR A 19 4.52 -11.48 7.24
C TYR A 19 5.81 -10.85 6.74
N LEU A 20 5.78 -9.59 6.33
CA LEU A 20 6.99 -8.85 5.94
C LEU A 20 7.96 -8.70 7.13
N GLY A 21 7.43 -8.40 8.32
CA GLY A 21 8.21 -8.31 9.55
C GLY A 21 8.89 -9.63 9.94
N GLN A 22 8.20 -10.77 9.76
CA GLN A 22 8.78 -12.10 9.97
C GLN A 22 9.95 -12.41 9.01
N LEU A 23 9.98 -11.76 7.85
CA LEU A 23 11.08 -11.84 6.87
C LEU A 23 12.18 -10.79 7.11
N GLY A 24 12.08 -9.99 8.18
CA GLY A 24 13.06 -8.95 8.51
C GLY A 24 12.93 -7.68 7.66
N VAL A 25 11.77 -7.46 7.04
CA VAL A 25 11.48 -6.25 6.24
C VAL A 25 10.89 -5.16 7.14
N GLU A 26 11.44 -3.96 7.05
CA GLU A 26 10.88 -2.77 7.69
C GLU A 26 9.73 -2.21 6.84
N CYS A 27 8.59 -1.95 7.46
CA CYS A 27 7.40 -1.44 6.77
C CYS A 27 7.07 -0.01 7.22
N ASP A 28 6.93 0.91 6.26
CA ASP A 28 6.34 2.23 6.44
C ASP A 28 4.91 2.18 5.92
N VAL A 29 3.91 2.31 6.78
CA VAL A 29 2.49 2.18 6.41
C VAL A 29 1.85 3.55 6.33
N ARG A 30 1.26 3.89 5.19
CA ARG A 30 0.54 5.16 4.96
C ARG A 30 -0.84 4.89 4.37
N ARG A 31 -1.86 5.67 4.74
CA ARG A 31 -3.13 5.62 4.02
C ARG A 31 -2.98 6.18 2.60
N ASN A 32 -3.82 5.73 1.69
CA ASN A 32 -3.81 6.16 0.28
C ASN A 32 -3.99 7.69 0.09
N ASP A 33 -4.58 8.37 1.07
CA ASP A 33 -4.92 9.79 1.10
C ASP A 33 -3.97 10.62 1.99
N GLU A 34 -3.03 9.97 2.67
CA GLU A 34 -2.03 10.60 3.55
C GLU A 34 -0.66 10.79 2.86
N ILE A 35 -0.51 10.34 1.63
CA ILE A 35 0.75 10.42 0.87
C ILE A 35 0.51 10.71 -0.61
N ASP A 36 1.25 11.68 -1.15
CA ASP A 36 1.22 11.99 -2.57
C ASP A 36 2.24 11.16 -3.38
N LEU A 37 2.06 11.09 -4.70
CA LEU A 37 2.94 10.33 -5.60
C LEU A 37 4.39 10.81 -5.57
N ALA A 38 4.62 12.11 -5.31
CA ALA A 38 5.95 12.68 -5.29
C ALA A 38 6.70 12.22 -4.02
N ALA A 39 6.01 12.12 -2.88
CA ALA A 39 6.50 11.58 -1.63
C ALA A 39 6.74 10.07 -1.73
N VAL A 40 5.88 9.32 -2.44
CA VAL A 40 6.15 7.91 -2.78
C VAL A 40 7.48 7.78 -3.53
N GLY A 41 7.69 8.58 -4.58
CA GLY A 41 8.91 8.58 -5.38
C GLY A 41 10.17 9.00 -4.60
N ARG A 42 10.02 9.83 -3.56
CA ARG A 42 11.12 10.25 -2.68
C ARG A 42 11.29 9.38 -1.43
N SER A 43 10.43 8.38 -1.21
CA SER A 43 10.45 7.59 0.00
C SER A 43 11.79 6.87 0.19
N GLY A 44 12.43 6.42 -0.89
CA GLY A 44 13.61 5.54 -0.79
C GLY A 44 13.26 4.14 -0.30
N ALA A 45 11.98 3.74 -0.37
CA ALA A 45 11.57 2.36 -0.19
C ALA A 45 12.08 1.51 -1.36
N ALA A 46 12.43 0.25 -1.08
CA ALA A 46 12.88 -0.71 -2.08
C ALA A 46 11.72 -1.26 -2.95
N GLY A 47 10.48 -1.06 -2.51
CA GLY A 47 9.26 -1.44 -3.22
C GLY A 47 8.02 -0.87 -2.54
N VAL A 48 6.91 -0.94 -3.25
CA VAL A 48 5.59 -0.52 -2.77
C VAL A 48 4.66 -1.72 -2.73
N LEU A 49 4.00 -1.94 -1.60
CA LEU A 49 2.91 -2.89 -1.44
C LEU A 49 1.60 -2.10 -1.34
N LEU A 50 0.69 -2.31 -2.29
CA LEU A 50 -0.66 -1.78 -2.20
C LEU A 50 -1.53 -2.81 -1.49
N SER A 51 -2.21 -2.43 -0.41
CA SER A 51 -3.15 -3.34 0.25
C SER A 51 -4.29 -3.70 -0.72
N PRO A 52 -4.86 -4.89 -0.59
CA PRO A 52 -6.15 -5.19 -1.20
C PRO A 52 -7.20 -4.15 -0.79
N ASP A 53 -8.27 -4.06 -1.59
CA ASP A 53 -9.58 -3.55 -1.23
C ASP A 53 -10.51 -3.88 -2.40
N LEU A 54 -11.80 -3.58 -2.29
CA LEU A 54 -12.73 -3.64 -3.39
C LEU A 54 -12.30 -2.66 -4.49
N VAL A 55 -11.78 -3.21 -5.59
CA VAL A 55 -11.66 -2.46 -6.84
C VAL A 55 -13.06 -2.08 -7.31
N ARG A 56 -13.45 -0.81 -7.13
CA ARG A 56 -14.63 -0.27 -7.79
C ARG A 56 -14.33 -0.25 -9.29
N ARG A 57 -14.87 -1.22 -10.01
CA ARG A 57 -14.94 -1.11 -11.47
C ARG A 57 -15.78 0.12 -11.76
N SER A 58 -15.18 1.15 -12.35
CA SER A 58 -15.97 2.15 -13.06
C SER A 58 -16.79 1.37 -14.07
N ALA A 59 -18.12 1.39 -13.91
CA ALA A 59 -18.98 0.98 -14.98
C ALA A 59 -18.54 1.82 -16.18
N ARG A 60 -17.97 1.19 -17.21
CA ARG A 60 -17.86 1.84 -18.51
C ARG A 60 -19.27 2.32 -18.81
N ALA A 61 -19.45 3.63 -18.83
CA ALA A 61 -20.68 4.22 -19.32
C ALA A 61 -20.92 3.61 -20.70
N SER A 62 -21.95 2.79 -20.79
CA SER A 62 -22.51 2.35 -22.05
C SER A 62 -22.92 3.61 -22.82
N ALA A 63 -22.46 3.67 -24.07
CA ALA A 63 -22.87 4.49 -25.20
C ALA A 63 -23.89 5.62 -24.95
#